data_AF-A3V964-F1
#
_entry.id   AF-A3V964-F1
#
_cell.length_a   1.000
_cell.length_b   1.000
_cell.length_c   1.000
_cell.angle_alpha   90.00
_cell.angle_beta   90.00
_cell.angle_gamma   90.00
#
_symmetry.space_group_name_H-M   'P 1'
#
loop_
_entity.id
_entity.type
_entity.pdbx_description
1 polymer ?
#
loop_
_entity_poly.entity_id
_entity_poly.type
_entity_poly.pdbx_seq_one_letter_code
_entity_poly.pdbx_strand_id
1 'polypeptide(L)'
;MRGLQLADLELATRALLLLPACERAALLARLLDMARRGAAHHAACGTAHPDHGTGTLMSALSRVSIAPRPAVLTRDYLHCLAFVAITIGDVMDDTFDIGDGTLSGLHRTS
;
A
#
# COMPACT_ATOMS: atom_id res chain seq x y z
N MET A 1 3.42 -9.93 4.45
CA MET A 1 2.04 -9.46 4.21
C MET A 1 1.37 -10.50 3.32
N ARG A 2 0.08 -10.81 3.54
CA ARG A 2 -0.67 -11.70 2.62
C ARG A 2 -0.96 -10.97 1.30
N GLY A 3 -1.43 -11.69 0.29
CA GLY A 3 -1.58 -11.16 -1.09
C GLY A 3 -2.22 -9.78 -1.18
N LEU A 4 -1.71 -8.97 -2.10
CA LEU A 4 -2.16 -7.61 -2.38
C LEU A 4 -3.26 -7.63 -3.44
N GLN A 5 -4.40 -7.00 -3.17
CA GLN A 5 -5.49 -6.83 -4.11
C GLN A 5 -5.56 -5.40 -4.65
N LEU A 6 -6.17 -5.22 -5.82
CA LEU A 6 -6.41 -3.88 -6.37
C LEU A 6 -7.23 -3.00 -5.41
N ALA A 7 -8.16 -3.62 -4.67
CA ALA A 7 -8.93 -2.93 -3.64
C ALA A 7 -8.05 -2.37 -2.50
N ASP A 8 -6.92 -3.01 -2.18
CA ASP A 8 -5.99 -2.49 -1.18
C ASP A 8 -5.32 -1.20 -1.67
N LEU A 9 -4.94 -1.13 -2.95
CA LEU A 9 -4.38 0.08 -3.54
C LEU A 9 -5.39 1.23 -3.52
N GLU A 10 -6.65 0.95 -3.85
CA GLU A 10 -7.73 1.93 -3.82
C GLU A 10 -7.96 2.46 -2.38
N LEU A 11 -8.10 1.55 -1.40
CA LEU A 11 -8.35 1.91 -0.02
C LEU A 11 -7.16 2.66 0.60
N ALA A 12 -5.93 2.22 0.35
CA ALA A 12 -4.72 2.91 0.80
C ALA A 12 -4.65 4.32 0.22
N THR A 13 -4.89 4.47 -1.09
CA THR A 13 -4.93 5.79 -1.74
C THR A 13 -5.92 6.72 -1.06
N ARG A 14 -7.14 6.24 -0.81
CA ARG A 14 -8.20 7.02 -0.15
C ARG A 14 -7.90 7.34 1.31
N ALA A 15 -7.21 6.46 2.03
CA ALA A 15 -6.74 6.75 3.38
C ALA A 15 -5.66 7.85 3.38
N LEU A 16 -4.68 7.75 2.48
CA LEU A 16 -3.58 8.72 2.38
C LEU A 16 -4.01 10.10 1.86
N LEU A 17 -5.08 10.18 1.05
CA LEU A 17 -5.61 11.45 0.56
C LEU A 17 -6.17 12.35 1.66
N LEU A 18 -6.52 11.80 2.82
CA LEU A 18 -6.91 12.60 3.98
C LEU A 18 -5.73 13.33 4.64
N LEU A 19 -4.49 13.01 4.23
CA LEU A 19 -3.28 13.55 4.83
C LEU A 19 -2.54 14.52 3.90
N PRO A 20 -1.80 15.49 4.49
CA PRO A 20 -0.76 16.23 3.79
C PRO A 20 0.25 15.30 3.14
N ALA A 21 0.81 15.70 1.98
CA ALA A 21 1.73 14.86 1.20
C ALA A 21 2.95 14.38 2.00
N CYS A 22 3.48 15.19 2.93
CA CYS A 22 4.63 14.86 3.76
C CYS A 22 4.37 13.72 4.78
N GLU A 23 3.11 13.45 5.13
CA GLU A 23 2.75 12.43 6.13
C GLU A 23 2.41 11.08 5.50
N ARG A 24 2.14 11.05 4.19
CA ARG A 24 1.63 9.87 3.48
C ARG A 24 2.59 8.68 3.54
N ALA A 25 3.89 8.94 3.39
CA ALA A 25 4.91 7.90 3.47
C ALA A 25 4.98 7.24 4.85
N ALA A 26 4.91 8.05 5.91
CA ALA A 26 4.93 7.54 7.28
C ALA A 26 3.70 6.68 7.58
N LEU A 27 2.49 7.10 7.15
CA LEU A 27 1.30 6.29 7.35
C LEU A 27 1.36 4.99 6.54
N LEU A 28 1.77 5.04 5.26
CA LEU A 28 1.86 3.85 4.42
C LEU A 28 2.86 2.83 5.00
N ALA A 29 4.04 3.28 5.44
CA ALA A 29 5.04 2.43 6.07
C ALA A 29 4.49 1.73 7.34
N ARG A 30 3.75 2.46 8.18
CA ARG A 30 3.10 1.87 9.37
C ARG A 30 2.06 0.81 9.02
N LEU A 31 1.22 1.07 8.02
CA LEU A 31 0.19 0.11 7.59
C LEU A 31 0.82 -1.19 7.04
N LEU A 32 1.91 -1.06 6.28
CA LEU A 32 2.67 -2.20 5.77
C LEU A 32 3.36 -2.99 6.89
N ASP A 33 3.95 -2.32 7.88
CA ASP A 33 4.54 -2.97 9.07
C ASP A 33 3.47 -3.75 9.87
N MET A 34 2.31 -3.14 10.12
CA MET A 34 1.19 -3.82 10.77
C MET A 34 0.74 -5.06 9.99
N ALA A 35 0.58 -4.95 8.67
CA ALA A 35 0.19 -6.09 7.83
C ALA A 35 1.27 -7.19 7.79
N ARG A 36 2.56 -6.83 7.84
CA ARG A 36 3.67 -7.80 7.96
C ARG A 36 3.64 -8.53 9.31
N ARG A 37 3.49 -7.81 10.43
CA ARG A 37 3.39 -8.42 11.77
C ARG A 37 2.18 -9.31 11.92
N GLY A 38 1.02 -8.89 11.42
CA GLY A 38 -0.20 -9.70 11.40
C GLY A 38 -0.01 -10.99 10.60
N ALA A 39 0.68 -10.92 9.46
CA ALA A 39 0.97 -12.10 8.64
C ALA A 39 1.95 -13.06 9.32
N ALA A 40 3.00 -12.53 9.96
CA ALA A 40 3.97 -13.33 10.71
C ALA A 40 3.32 -14.09 11.87
N HIS A 41 2.45 -13.42 12.65
CA HIS A 41 1.69 -14.06 13.72
C HIS A 41 0.73 -15.11 13.19
N HIS A 42 -0.02 -14.81 12.11
CA HIS A 42 -0.90 -15.80 11.51
C HIS A 42 -0.14 -17.03 10.99
N ALA A 43 1.05 -16.84 10.42
CA ALA A 43 1.90 -17.96 9.99
C ALA A 43 2.37 -18.82 11.17
N ALA A 44 2.65 -18.21 12.33
CA ALA A 44 3.12 -18.92 13.52
C ALA A 44 1.99 -19.58 14.34
N CYS A 45 0.84 -18.92 14.45
CA CYS A 45 -0.23 -19.28 15.40
C CYS A 45 -1.53 -19.74 14.72
N GLY A 46 -1.64 -19.64 13.39
CA GLY A 46 -2.84 -19.99 12.63
C GLY A 46 -4.06 -19.08 12.88
N THR A 47 -3.90 -18.00 13.65
CA THR A 47 -4.96 -17.08 14.06
C THR A 47 -4.60 -15.63 13.76
N ALA A 48 -5.56 -14.72 13.80
CA ALA A 48 -5.31 -13.29 13.58
C ALA A 48 -4.56 -12.67 14.76
N HIS A 49 -3.62 -11.75 14.49
CA HIS A 49 -2.93 -11.00 15.54
C HIS A 49 -3.92 -10.08 16.26
N PRO A 50 -3.93 -10.03 17.61
CA PRO A 50 -4.87 -9.18 18.38
C PRO A 50 -4.80 -7.70 17.96
N ASP A 51 -3.60 -7.13 17.88
CA ASP A 51 -3.41 -5.72 17.54
C ASP A 51 -3.24 -5.42 16.04
N HIS A 52 -2.88 -6.41 15.22
CA HIS A 52 -2.50 -6.19 13.82
C HIS A 52 -3.36 -6.96 12.80
N GLY A 53 -4.33 -7.73 13.29
CA GLY A 53 -5.34 -8.40 12.47
C GLY A 53 -4.79 -9.55 11.64
N THR A 54 -5.38 -9.76 10.46
CA THR A 54 -5.20 -10.99 9.65
C THR A 54 -3.95 -11.00 8.78
N GLY A 55 -3.15 -9.92 8.80
CA GLY A 55 -1.96 -9.78 7.99
C GLY A 55 -2.18 -9.32 6.55
N THR A 56 -3.39 -8.84 6.22
CA THR A 56 -3.70 -8.15 4.96
C THR A 56 -3.59 -6.63 5.14
N LEU A 57 -3.31 -5.90 4.04
CA LEU A 57 -3.31 -4.44 4.07
C LEU A 57 -4.70 -3.89 4.39
N MET A 58 -5.77 -4.49 3.84
CA MET A 58 -7.16 -4.19 4.22
C MET A 58 -7.40 -4.27 5.74
N SER A 59 -6.85 -5.26 6.44
CA SER A 59 -7.01 -5.37 7.89
C SER A 59 -6.25 -4.30 8.68
N ALA A 60 -5.17 -3.74 8.11
CA ALA A 60 -4.50 -2.58 8.71
C ALA A 60 -5.29 -1.29 8.41
N LEU A 61 -5.80 -1.16 7.19
CA LEU A 61 -6.60 -0.01 6.73
C LEU A 61 -7.94 0.14 7.45
N SER A 62 -8.53 -0.95 7.96
CA SER A 62 -9.76 -0.89 8.75
C SER A 62 -9.64 -0.08 10.05
N ARG A 63 -8.41 0.26 10.46
CA ARG A 63 -8.09 1.01 11.68
C ARG A 63 -7.83 2.49 11.42
N VAL A 64 -7.96 2.95 10.18
CA VAL A 64 -7.77 4.36 9.81
C VAL A 64 -8.99 4.90 9.07
N SER A 65 -9.17 6.22 9.10
CA SER A 65 -10.19 6.88 8.31
C SER A 65 -9.88 6.76 6.82
N ILE A 66 -10.91 6.52 6.01
CA ILE A 66 -10.79 6.36 4.56
C ILE A 66 -11.71 7.39 3.90
N ALA A 67 -11.17 8.21 3.01
CA ALA A 67 -11.96 9.17 2.25
C ALA A 67 -13.08 8.46 1.47
N PRO A 68 -14.23 9.11 1.19
CA PRO A 68 -15.22 8.58 0.26
C PRO A 68 -14.59 8.23 -1.10
N ARG A 69 -15.19 7.28 -1.82
CA ARG A 69 -14.75 6.96 -3.18
C ARG A 69 -15.03 8.18 -4.08
N PRO A 70 -14.04 8.71 -4.80
CA PRO A 70 -14.28 9.84 -5.70
C PRO A 70 -15.14 9.40 -6.89
N ALA A 71 -16.07 10.26 -7.31
CA ALA A 71 -16.88 10.04 -8.52
C ALA A 71 -16.05 10.22 -9.80
N VAL A 72 -15.03 11.09 -9.75
CA VAL A 72 -14.09 11.37 -10.85
C VAL A 72 -12.68 11.40 -10.28
N LEU A 73 -11.74 10.77 -10.97
CA LEU A 73 -10.34 10.73 -10.54
C LEU A 73 -9.67 12.09 -10.77
N THR A 74 -9.14 12.67 -9.70
CA THR A 74 -8.39 13.92 -9.75
C THR A 74 -6.90 13.64 -9.93
N ARG A 75 -6.14 14.67 -10.32
CA ARG A 75 -4.67 14.58 -10.41
C ARG A 75 -4.05 14.14 -9.08
N ASP A 76 -4.52 14.69 -7.97
CA ASP A 76 -4.02 14.34 -6.64
C ASP A 76 -4.30 12.88 -6.27
N TYR A 77 -5.47 12.38 -6.66
CA TYR A 77 -5.79 10.96 -6.51
C TYR A 77 -4.83 10.09 -7.31
N LEU A 78 -4.61 10.41 -8.59
CA LEU A 78 -3.73 9.64 -9.46
C LEU A 78 -2.27 9.67 -8.99
N HIS A 79 -1.78 10.83 -8.54
CA HIS A 79 -0.45 10.92 -7.93
C HIS A 79 -0.35 10.10 -6.64
N CYS A 80 -1.38 10.12 -5.79
CA CYS A 80 -1.39 9.35 -4.56
C CYS A 80 -1.48 7.84 -4.85
N LEU A 81 -2.24 7.43 -5.86
CA LEU A 81 -2.33 6.04 -6.30
C LEU A 81 -0.98 5.54 -6.85
N ALA A 82 -0.34 6.34 -7.70
CA ALA A 82 0.99 6.02 -8.22
C ALA A 82 2.01 5.91 -7.08
N PHE A 83 1.99 6.84 -6.13
CA PHE A 83 2.83 6.78 -4.93
C PHE A 83 2.62 5.47 -4.15
N VAL A 84 1.37 5.08 -3.88
CA VAL A 84 1.05 3.82 -3.18
C VAL A 84 1.56 2.61 -3.96
N ALA A 85 1.27 2.53 -5.26
CA ALA A 85 1.65 1.40 -6.09
C ALA A 85 3.17 1.24 -6.19
N ILE A 86 3.91 2.33 -6.43
CA ILE A 86 5.39 2.31 -6.50
C ILE A 86 5.97 1.92 -5.14
N THR A 87 5.55 2.58 -4.06
CA THR A 87 6.10 2.30 -2.72
C THR A 87 5.86 0.85 -2.29
N ILE A 88 4.69 0.28 -2.59
CA ILE A 88 4.40 -1.12 -2.29
C ILE A 88 5.20 -2.06 -3.20
N GLY A 89 5.35 -1.70 -4.49
CA GLY A 89 6.21 -2.41 -5.44
C GLY A 89 7.64 -2.53 -4.94
N ASP A 90 8.28 -1.40 -4.61
CA ASP A 90 9.65 -1.35 -4.07
C ASP A 90 9.81 -2.22 -2.82
N VAL A 91 8.80 -2.20 -1.94
CA VAL A 91 8.74 -3.01 -0.71
C VAL A 91 8.58 -4.51 -0.98
N MET A 92 7.93 -4.88 -2.08
CA MET A 92 7.72 -6.27 -2.50
C MET A 92 8.89 -6.81 -3.34
N ASP A 93 9.58 -5.94 -4.08
CA ASP A 93 10.73 -6.27 -4.93
C ASP A 93 12.01 -6.58 -4.13
N ASP A 94 12.09 -6.24 -2.84
CA ASP A 94 13.06 -6.86 -1.91
C ASP A 94 12.93 -8.41 -1.84
N THR A 95 11.87 -8.98 -2.40
CA THR A 95 11.65 -10.43 -2.56
C THR A 95 11.56 -10.88 -4.04
N PHE A 96 11.60 -9.93 -5.00
CA PHE A 96 11.46 -10.20 -6.43
C PHE A 96 12.67 -9.62 -7.19
N ASP A 97 13.58 -10.51 -7.60
CA ASP A 97 14.63 -10.19 -8.57
C ASP A 97 13.99 -9.91 -9.93
N ILE A 98 13.66 -8.66 -10.20
CA ILE A 98 13.43 -8.19 -11.56
C ILE A 98 14.80 -7.94 -12.16
N GLY A 99 15.41 -9.02 -12.68
CA GLY A 99 16.70 -8.94 -13.36
C GLY A 99 16.68 -7.85 -14.43
N ASP A 100 17.53 -6.83 -14.21
CA ASP A 100 17.97 -5.76 -15.13
C ASP A 100 16.98 -5.33 -16.23
N GLY A 101 15.70 -5.24 -15.89
CA GLY A 101 14.64 -4.78 -16.78
C GLY A 101 14.52 -3.27 -16.71
N THR A 102 15.57 -2.57 -17.13
CA THR A 102 15.65 -1.10 -17.15
C THR A 102 14.35 -0.51 -17.72
N LEU A 103 13.66 0.33 -16.93
CA LEU A 103 12.57 1.21 -17.38
C LEU A 103 13.09 2.33 -18.32
N SER A 104 13.96 1.98 -19.26
CA SER A 104 14.54 2.89 -20.27
C SER A 104 13.53 3.35 -21.33
N GLY A 105 12.28 2.85 -21.29
CA GLY A 105 11.28 3.11 -22.34
C GLY A 105 10.45 4.39 -22.19
N LEU A 106 10.55 5.13 -21.08
CA LEU A 106 9.76 6.35 -20.84
C LEU A 106 10.61 7.63 -20.93
N HIS A 107 11.47 7.71 -21.94
CA HIS A 107 11.95 9.03 -22.39
C HIS A 107 10.79 9.77 -23.05
N ARG A 108 10.38 10.87 -22.41
CA ARG A 108 9.51 11.89 -22.98
C ARG A 108 10.12 12.36 -24.30
N THR A 109 9.44 12.13 -25.41
CA THR A 109 9.63 12.96 -26.60
C THR A 109 8.72 14.17 -26.45
N SER A 110 9.32 15.27 -26.02
CA SER A 110 8.92 16.62 -26.39
C SER A 110 9.03 16.83 -27.90
#